data_AF-X1EKL6-F1
#
_entry.id   AF-X1EKL6-F1
#
_cell.length_a   1.000
_cell.length_b   1.000
_cell.length_c   1.000
_cell.angle_alpha   90.00
_cell.angle_beta   90.00
_cell.angle_gamma   90.00
#
_symmetry.space_group_name_H-M   'P 1'
#
loop_
_entity.id
_entity.type
_entity.pdbx_description
1 polymer ?
#
loop_
_entity_poly.entity_id
_entity_poly.type
_entity_poly.pdbx_seq_one_letter_code
_entity_poly.pdbx_strand_id
1 'polypeptide(L)'
;MSSRARKKKPSLKKVSFKDKSWYQIITPKIFNFKPIGEILGFEDNVMGRTIETLLFDFTGKYSDISLKLKFQVSDVNNEAKK
;
A
#
# COMPACT_ATOMS: atom_id res chain seq x y z
N MET A 1 -6.05 -40.99 -36.84
CA MET A 1 -6.69 -40.53 -35.59
C MET A 1 -5.64 -39.81 -34.75
N SER A 2 -5.59 -38.47 -34.74
CA SER A 2 -4.60 -37.68 -33.99
C SER A 2 -5.25 -37.01 -32.80
N SER A 3 -5.07 -37.56 -31.61
CA SER A 3 -5.53 -36.98 -30.35
C SER A 3 -4.45 -36.04 -29.80
N ARG A 4 -4.52 -34.75 -30.17
CA ARG A 4 -3.73 -33.70 -29.49
C ARG A 4 -4.24 -33.58 -28.05
N ALA A 5 -3.49 -34.12 -27.10
CA ALA A 5 -3.71 -33.93 -25.67
C ALA A 5 -3.71 -32.42 -25.35
N ARG A 6 -4.84 -31.90 -24.84
CA ARG A 6 -4.94 -30.52 -24.36
C ARG A 6 -4.02 -30.37 -23.15
N LYS A 7 -2.89 -29.66 -23.32
CA LYS A 7 -2.04 -29.23 -22.20
C LYS A 7 -2.90 -28.40 -21.24
N LYS A 8 -3.13 -28.91 -20.03
CA LYS A 8 -3.83 -28.17 -18.96
C LYS A 8 -3.02 -26.91 -18.65
N LYS A 9 -3.65 -25.73 -18.78
CA LYS A 9 -3.05 -24.46 -18.36
C LYS A 9 -2.71 -24.53 -16.87
N PRO A 10 -1.51 -24.09 -16.43
CA PRO A 10 -1.19 -24.02 -15.03
C PRO A 10 -2.19 -23.08 -14.34
N SER A 11 -2.83 -23.55 -13.27
CA SER A 11 -3.71 -22.71 -12.47
C SER A 11 -2.87 -21.67 -11.75
N LEU A 12 -3.04 -20.40 -12.08
CA LEU A 12 -2.50 -19.30 -11.28
C LEU A 12 -3.00 -19.49 -9.84
N LYS A 13 -2.06 -19.60 -8.89
CA LYS A 13 -2.39 -19.68 -7.46
C LYS A 13 -3.25 -18.46 -7.11
N LYS A 14 -4.48 -18.71 -6.65
CA LYS A 14 -5.35 -17.64 -6.17
C LYS A 14 -4.73 -17.08 -4.90
N VAL A 15 -4.31 -15.83 -4.98
CA VAL A 15 -3.81 -15.09 -3.83
C VAL A 15 -4.96 -14.88 -2.84
N SER A 16 -4.82 -15.42 -1.63
CA SER A 16 -5.82 -15.29 -0.59
C SER A 16 -5.63 -13.98 0.16
N PHE A 17 -6.70 -13.42 0.73
CA PHE A 17 -6.59 -12.27 1.64
C PHE A 17 -5.74 -12.59 2.87
N LYS A 18 -5.69 -13.87 3.27
CA LYS A 18 -4.89 -14.35 4.40
C LYS A 18 -3.39 -14.19 4.19
N ASP A 19 -2.95 -14.10 2.93
CA ASP A 19 -1.53 -14.02 2.59
C ASP A 19 -1.01 -12.57 2.66
N LYS A 20 -1.91 -11.59 2.82
CA LYS A 20 -1.57 -10.16 2.83
C LYS A 20 -1.35 -9.68 4.25
N SER A 21 -0.34 -8.83 4.42
CA SER A 21 -0.06 -8.17 5.70
C SER A 21 -0.57 -6.73 5.68
N TRP A 22 -0.90 -6.23 6.87
CA TRP A 22 -1.19 -4.81 7.09
C TRP A 22 0.12 -4.06 7.34
N TYR A 23 0.30 -2.96 6.63
CA TYR A 23 1.48 -2.09 6.73
C TYR A 23 1.01 -0.70 7.16
N GLN A 24 1.58 -0.20 8.25
CA GLN A 24 1.35 1.15 8.70
C GLN A 24 2.21 2.13 7.91
N ILE A 25 1.61 3.23 7.45
CA ILE A 25 2.30 4.21 6.63
C ILE A 25 2.63 5.41 7.48
N ILE A 26 3.92 5.71 7.50
CA ILE A 26 4.51 6.77 8.29
C ILE A 26 4.90 7.88 7.33
N THR A 27 4.62 9.12 7.72
CA THR A 27 5.01 10.27 6.91
C THR A 27 6.50 10.59 7.01
N PRO A 28 7.03 11.35 6.04
CA PRO A 28 8.38 11.89 6.13
C PRO A 28 8.60 12.74 7.39
N LYS A 29 9.87 12.92 7.76
CA LYS A 29 10.30 13.71 8.93
C LYS A 29 9.69 15.12 9.00
N ILE A 30 9.41 15.74 7.85
CA ILE A 30 8.76 17.06 7.76
C ILE A 30 7.37 17.10 8.40
N PHE A 31 6.68 15.97 8.45
CA PHE A 31 5.35 15.83 9.05
C PHE A 31 5.39 15.06 10.37
N ASN A 32 6.54 15.08 11.06
CA ASN A 32 6.76 14.49 12.39
C ASN A 32 6.47 12.98 12.47
N PHE A 33 6.76 12.21 11.41
CA PHE A 33 6.52 10.76 11.38
C PHE A 33 5.10 10.37 11.80
N LYS A 34 4.13 11.22 11.49
CA LYS A 34 2.72 10.99 11.81
C LYS A 34 2.19 9.80 10.98
N PRO A 35 1.48 8.85 11.61
CA PRO A 35 0.83 7.78 10.86
C PRO A 35 -0.37 8.34 10.08
N ILE A 36 -0.42 8.08 8.78
CA ILE A 36 -1.49 8.58 7.89
C ILE A 36 -2.49 7.51 7.47
N GLY A 37 -2.18 6.24 7.70
CA GLY A 37 -3.09 5.15 7.40
C GLY A 37 -2.39 3.80 7.34
N GLU A 38 -3.15 2.82 6.88
CA GLU A 38 -2.70 1.44 6.73
C GLU A 38 -2.98 0.94 5.32
N ILE A 39 -2.05 0.20 4.74
CA ILE A 39 -2.20 -0.48 3.46
C ILE A 39 -2.13 -1.97 3.68
N LEU A 40 -3.05 -2.68 3.05
CA LEU A 40 -3.02 -4.13 2.95
C LEU A 40 -2.34 -4.56 1.64
N GLY A 41 -1.31 -5.40 1.74
CA GLY A 41 -0.53 -5.79 0.57
C GLY A 41 0.50 -6.89 0.81
N PHE A 42 1.30 -7.13 -0.22
CA PHE A 42 2.52 -7.93 -0.17
C PHE A 42 3.72 -7.00 -0.17
N GLU A 43 4.84 -7.46 0.36
CA GLU A 43 6.08 -6.69 0.44
C GLU A 43 6.46 -6.07 -0.93
N ASP A 44 6.42 -6.88 -1.99
CA ASP A 44 6.73 -6.45 -3.36
C ASP A 44 5.69 -5.49 -3.97
N ASN A 45 4.46 -5.48 -3.46
CA ASN A 45 3.32 -4.79 -4.08
C ASN A 45 2.92 -3.50 -3.33
N VAL A 46 3.46 -3.28 -2.14
CA VAL A 46 3.21 -2.07 -1.33
C VAL A 46 4.05 -0.90 -1.83
N MET A 47 5.24 -1.19 -2.38
CA MET A 47 6.14 -0.21 -2.99
C MET A 47 5.45 0.53 -4.14
N GLY A 48 5.58 1.86 -4.16
CA GLY A 48 5.02 2.71 -5.22
C GLY A 48 3.52 2.99 -5.10
N ARG A 49 2.82 2.47 -4.09
CA ARG A 49 1.42 2.87 -3.83
C ARG A 49 1.36 4.32 -3.36
N THR A 50 0.27 5.00 -3.74
CA THR A 50 0.03 6.39 -3.38
C THR A 50 -1.17 6.50 -2.44
N ILE A 51 -1.06 7.32 -1.40
CA ILE A 51 -2.15 7.73 -0.52
C ILE A 51 -2.37 9.23 -0.67
N GLU A 52 -3.63 9.64 -0.59
CA GLU A 52 -4.03 11.03 -0.55
C GLU A 52 -4.52 11.38 0.85
N THR A 53 -4.01 12.48 1.42
CA THR A 53 -4.50 13.06 2.68
C THR A 53 -4.64 14.56 2.55
N LEU A 54 -5.30 15.20 3.52
CA LEU A 54 -5.43 16.66 3.54
C LEU A 54 -4.27 17.28 4.31
N LEU A 55 -3.86 18.50 3.94
CA LEU A 55 -2.90 19.26 4.76
C LEU A 55 -3.49 19.57 6.15
N PHE A 56 -4.81 19.75 6.21
CA PHE A 56 -5.57 19.90 7.44
C PHE A 56 -5.24 18.83 8.50
N ASP A 57 -5.03 17.59 8.08
CA ASP A 57 -4.73 16.49 9.01
C ASP A 57 -3.40 16.70 9.75
N PHE A 58 -2.50 17.52 9.21
CA PHE A 58 -1.22 17.84 9.84
C PHE A 58 -1.25 19.17 10.59
N THR A 59 -1.91 20.20 10.04
CA THR A 59 -1.88 21.56 10.59
C THR A 59 -3.04 21.87 11.53
N GLY A 60 -4.17 21.18 11.41
CA GLY A 60 -5.40 21.41 12.16
C GLY A 60 -6.13 22.73 11.82
N LYS A 61 -5.74 23.41 10.74
CA LYS A 61 -6.32 24.70 10.33
C LYS A 61 -7.34 24.51 9.22
N TYR A 62 -8.57 24.96 9.42
CA TYR A 62 -9.66 24.83 8.43
C TYR A 62 -9.35 25.49 7.08
N SER A 63 -8.48 26.51 7.05
CA SER A 63 -8.01 27.15 5.81
C SER A 63 -7.26 26.18 4.88
N ASP A 64 -6.69 25.10 5.41
CA ASP A 64 -5.82 24.17 4.69
C ASP A 64 -6.58 22.95 4.14
N ILE A 65 -7.91 22.89 4.29
CA ILE A 65 -8.74 21.77 3.84
C ILE A 65 -8.74 21.60 2.31
N SER A 66 -8.51 22.68 1.57
CA SER A 66 -8.48 22.65 0.09
C SER A 66 -7.24 21.95 -0.47
N LEU A 67 -6.18 21.81 0.33
CA LEU A 67 -4.89 21.28 -0.10
C LEU A 67 -4.83 19.76 0.10
N LYS A 68 -4.76 19.03 -1.01
CA LYS A 68 -4.55 17.58 -1.04
C LYS A 68 -3.07 17.25 -1.22
N LEU A 69 -2.55 16.41 -0.34
CA LEU A 69 -1.19 15.89 -0.40
C LEU A 69 -1.23 14.46 -0.92
N LYS A 70 -0.31 14.12 -1.82
CA LYS A 70 -0.13 12.76 -2.34
C LYS A 70 1.20 12.22 -1.83
N PHE A 71 1.15 11.11 -1.11
CA PHE A 71 2.31 10.43 -0.57
C PHE A 71 2.52 9.13 -1.32
N GLN A 72 3.72 8.90 -1.82
CA GLN A 72 4.11 7.64 -2.44
C GLN A 72 4.98 6.84 -1.47
N VAL A 73 4.72 5.53 -1.34
CA VAL A 73 5.56 4.63 -0.55
C VAL A 73 6.89 4.42 -1.28
N SER A 74 7.97 4.93 -0.70
CA SER A 74 9.32 4.83 -1.23
C SER A 74 10.14 3.69 -0.64
N ASP A 75 9.82 3.26 0.58
CA ASP A 75 10.56 2.24 1.32
C ASP A 75 9.63 1.51 2.31
N VAL A 76 9.93 0.26 2.63
CA VAL A 76 9.19 -0.59 3.56
C VAL A 76 10.16 -1.14 4.60
N ASN A 77 10.05 -0.68 5.84
CA ASN A 77 10.79 -1.28 6.94
C ASN A 77 10.10 -2.57 7.42
N ASN A 78 10.78 -3.70 7.29
CA ASN A 78 10.29 -5.01 7.74
C ASN A 78 10.16 -5.14 9.26
N GLU A 79 10.78 -4.26 10.03
CA GLU A 79 10.62 -4.21 11.50
C GLU A 79 9.24 -3.71 11.93
N ALA A 80 8.49 -3.06 11.03
CA ALA A 80 7.14 -2.57 11.30
C ALA A 80 6.05 -3.65 11.15
N LYS A 81 6.41 -4.92 10.91
CA LYS A 81 5.47 -6.05 10.99
C LYS A 81 5.12 -6.29 12.47
N LYS A 82 3.89 -5.97 12.85
CA LYS A 82 3.27 -6.48 14.07
C LYS A 82 2.87 -7.94 13.92
#